data_AF-A0A8J4EZ89-F1
#
_entry.id   AF-A0A8J4EZ89-F1
#
_cell.length_a   1.000
_cell.length_b   1.000
_cell.length_c   1.000
_cell.angle_alpha   90.00
_cell.angle_beta   90.00
_cell.angle_gamma   90.00
#
_symmetry.space_group_name_H-M   'P 1'
#
loop_
_entity.id
_entity.type
_entity.pdbx_description
1 polymer ?
#
loop_
_entity_poly.entity_id
_entity_poly.type
_entity_poly.pdbx_seq_one_letter_code
_entity_poly.pdbx_strand_id
1 'polypeptide(L)'
;MPNGLNGPISTWTPVICLLCGEIKEATHTAIIASYAEINPIWLEAAQSVETRKQEEDRQQQEQRVHPLPDCKTVMAMIIRRLGWRLPGSSTTVPIYGLTVRQATQLQGGPALEQRQQLMAAFVQEARDVLGATAQFDSENEVNHFHATLARLWSDVRWENKNKETLWRLAVDGVPLPGNTHLSRMPTQPCGCGTFGGSTSPLSFPRMHHFWEWPIAQAVRDQIDRHLPSSATTEGSMGWHHLWLIQAPPGCDQAPWDVIAMAVLSSMEHGRHCLRAATRGQRQMETNDPRQPPCPQLQTRVERGPRQWSGSCCQGAP
;
A
#
# COMPACT_ATOMS: atom_id res chain seq x y z
N MET A 1 -36.87 -53.46 38.46
CA MET A 1 -36.32 -54.82 38.31
C MET A 1 -34.80 -54.74 38.28
N PRO A 2 -34.05 -55.64 38.93
CA PRO A 2 -32.59 -55.64 39.04
C PRO A 2 -31.95 -56.42 37.85
N ASN A 3 -30.62 -56.54 37.64
CA ASN A 3 -29.48 -56.80 38.54
C ASN A 3 -28.25 -55.92 38.14
N GLY A 4 -27.19 -55.71 38.93
CA GLY A 4 -26.58 -56.52 39.99
C GLY A 4 -25.35 -57.28 39.44
N LEU A 5 -24.24 -57.50 40.16
CA LEU A 5 -23.95 -57.45 41.60
C LEU A 5 -22.43 -57.23 41.87
N ASN A 6 -22.10 -56.68 43.06
CA ASN A 6 -20.84 -56.81 43.85
C ASN A 6 -19.50 -56.34 43.21
N GLY A 7 -18.57 -55.65 43.90
CA GLY A 7 -18.41 -55.31 45.34
C GLY A 7 -17.43 -56.25 46.08
N PRO A 8 -17.04 -56.00 47.35
CA PRO A 8 -17.23 -54.82 48.24
C PRO A 8 -16.03 -53.83 48.14
N ILE A 9 -15.38 -53.14 49.12
CA ILE A 9 -15.28 -53.08 50.61
C ILE A 9 -15.02 -51.61 51.08
N SER A 10 -15.37 -51.32 52.36
CA SER A 10 -14.97 -50.23 53.27
C SER A 10 -13.73 -49.38 52.87
N THR A 11 -13.69 -48.03 52.86
CA THR A 11 -14.21 -46.96 53.75
C THR A 11 -13.70 -46.95 55.19
N TRP A 12 -13.03 -45.85 55.60
CA TRP A 12 -13.13 -45.24 56.94
C TRP A 12 -12.68 -43.76 56.88
N THR A 13 -13.48 -42.86 57.45
CA THR A 13 -13.13 -41.47 57.81
C THR A 13 -13.79 -41.14 59.15
N PRO A 14 -13.06 -40.50 60.07
CA PRO A 14 -13.40 -39.14 60.52
C PRO A 14 -12.14 -38.23 60.49
N VAL A 15 -12.14 -36.89 60.37
CA VAL A 15 -12.96 -35.79 60.94
C VAL A 15 -12.68 -35.52 62.45
N ILE A 16 -12.54 -34.21 62.79
CA ILE A 16 -12.55 -33.54 64.12
C ILE A 16 -11.23 -32.89 64.63
N CYS A 17 -11.34 -31.57 64.80
CA CYS A 17 -10.68 -30.58 65.68
C CYS A 17 -9.27 -30.74 66.30
N LEU A 18 -8.43 -29.73 66.00
CA LEU A 18 -7.95 -28.71 66.97
C LEU A 18 -7.96 -29.04 68.47
N LEU A 19 -6.77 -29.12 69.10
CA LEU A 19 -6.42 -28.47 70.38
C LEU A 19 -4.90 -28.65 70.71
N CYS A 20 -4.46 -28.13 71.87
CA CYS A 20 -3.11 -28.28 72.46
C CYS A 20 -1.93 -27.67 71.68
N GLY A 21 -1.80 -26.33 71.75
CA GLY A 21 -0.61 -25.59 71.32
C GLY A 21 0.61 -25.66 72.26
N GLU A 22 0.57 -26.47 73.32
CA GLU A 22 1.49 -26.39 74.47
C GLU A 22 2.54 -27.52 74.54
N ILE A 23 2.47 -28.54 73.68
CA ILE A 23 3.38 -29.71 73.75
C ILE A 23 4.75 -29.42 73.10
N LYS A 24 4.84 -28.44 72.18
CA LYS A 24 6.03 -28.24 71.34
C LYS A 24 7.27 -27.78 72.10
N GLU A 25 7.15 -26.90 73.09
CA GLU A 25 8.31 -26.38 73.82
C GLU A 25 8.96 -27.46 74.68
N ALA A 26 8.18 -28.24 75.43
CA ALA A 26 8.68 -29.34 76.26
C ALA A 26 9.52 -30.36 75.45
N THR A 27 9.08 -30.72 74.25
CA THR A 27 9.86 -31.58 73.35
C THR A 27 11.13 -30.91 72.83
N HIS A 28 11.11 -29.61 72.57
CA HIS A 28 12.27 -28.90 72.02
C HIS A 28 13.38 -28.75 73.08
N THR A 29 13.03 -28.41 74.32
CA THR A 29 14.00 -28.32 75.44
C THR A 29 14.55 -29.70 75.80
N ALA A 30 13.73 -30.75 75.78
CA ALA A 30 14.19 -32.12 76.04
C ALA A 30 15.17 -32.62 74.96
N ILE A 31 14.93 -32.32 73.68
CA ILE A 31 15.87 -32.64 72.60
C ILE A 31 17.17 -31.86 72.79
N ILE A 32 17.13 -30.54 73.03
CA ILE A 32 18.33 -29.72 73.25
C ILE A 32 19.15 -30.22 74.46
N ALA A 33 18.50 -30.70 75.52
CA ALA A 33 19.20 -31.30 76.67
C ALA A 33 20.02 -32.55 76.30
N SER A 34 19.61 -33.33 75.28
CA SER A 34 20.39 -34.47 74.76
C SER A 34 21.55 -34.09 73.82
N TYR A 35 21.65 -32.83 73.37
CA TYR A 35 22.78 -32.38 72.53
C TYR A 35 24.07 -32.11 73.33
N ALA A 36 24.01 -32.11 74.67
CA ALA A 36 25.15 -31.83 75.54
C ALA A 36 26.30 -32.87 75.45
N GLU A 37 26.03 -34.08 74.93
CA GLU A 37 27.01 -35.17 74.78
C GLU A 37 27.17 -35.66 73.33
N ILE A 38 26.92 -34.82 72.33
CA ILE A 38 27.38 -35.14 70.96
C ILE A 38 28.91 -35.11 70.96
N ASN A 39 29.51 -36.31 70.99
CA ASN A 39 30.94 -36.52 70.89
C ASN A 39 31.50 -35.74 69.67
N PRO A 40 32.52 -34.87 69.86
CA PRO A 40 32.94 -33.88 68.87
C PRO A 40 33.37 -34.50 67.53
N ILE A 41 33.86 -35.74 67.54
CA ILE A 41 34.26 -36.47 66.32
C ILE A 41 33.08 -36.61 65.34
N TRP A 42 31.85 -36.76 65.84
CA TRP A 42 30.66 -36.84 64.98
C TRP A 42 30.21 -35.47 64.47
N LEU A 43 30.42 -34.40 65.24
CA LEU A 43 30.14 -33.03 64.82
C LEU A 43 31.12 -32.59 63.72
N GLU A 44 32.42 -32.84 63.91
CA GLU A 44 33.47 -32.64 62.91
C GLU A 44 33.22 -33.50 61.66
N ALA A 45 32.85 -34.77 61.82
CA ALA A 45 32.52 -35.64 60.69
C ALA A 45 31.35 -35.07 59.87
N ALA A 46 30.26 -34.65 60.51
CA ALA A 46 29.10 -34.05 59.85
C ALA A 46 29.46 -32.74 59.13
N GLN A 47 30.23 -31.86 59.77
CA GLN A 47 30.74 -30.63 59.15
C GLN A 47 31.66 -30.93 57.95
N SER A 48 32.48 -31.98 58.02
CA SER A 48 33.36 -32.41 56.92
C SER A 48 32.59 -33.00 55.72
N VAL A 49 31.38 -33.52 55.93
CA VAL A 49 30.50 -34.03 54.86
C VAL A 49 29.75 -32.88 54.20
N GLU A 50 29.18 -31.97 55.01
CA GLU A 50 28.45 -30.81 54.49
C GLU A 50 29.38 -29.85 53.72
N THR A 51 30.61 -29.62 54.21
CA THR A 51 31.61 -28.82 53.46
C THR A 51 32.08 -29.50 52.18
N ARG A 52 32.27 -30.82 52.16
CA ARG A 52 32.57 -31.57 50.93
C ARG A 52 31.43 -31.45 49.91
N LYS A 53 30.18 -31.61 50.35
CA LYS A 53 29.00 -31.47 49.51
C LYS A 53 28.85 -30.05 48.94
N GLN A 54 29.08 -29.01 49.75
CA GLN A 54 29.06 -27.63 49.29
C GLN A 54 30.18 -27.31 48.29
N GLU A 55 31.35 -27.93 48.45
CA GLU A 55 32.46 -27.85 47.48
C GLU A 55 32.13 -28.61 46.17
N GLU A 56 31.53 -29.81 46.26
CA GLU A 56 31.04 -30.59 45.11
C GLU A 56 29.92 -29.85 44.34
N ASP A 57 28.97 -29.24 45.04
CA ASP A 57 27.91 -28.42 44.45
C ASP A 57 28.49 -27.16 43.78
N ARG A 58 29.48 -26.49 44.41
CA ARG A 58 30.18 -25.34 43.80
C ARG A 58 30.95 -25.76 42.55
N GLN A 59 31.70 -26.86 42.57
CA GLN A 59 32.46 -27.35 41.42
C GLN A 59 31.52 -27.79 40.27
N GLN A 60 30.38 -28.41 40.57
CA GLN A 60 29.36 -28.69 39.55
C GLN A 60 28.76 -27.41 38.96
N GLN A 61 28.59 -26.34 39.75
CA GLN A 61 28.07 -25.07 39.27
C GLN A 61 29.11 -24.27 38.46
N GLU A 62 30.40 -24.32 38.83
CA GLU A 62 31.51 -23.76 38.06
C GLU A 62 31.74 -24.52 36.74
N GLN A 63 31.52 -25.84 36.73
CA GLN A 63 31.55 -26.65 35.50
C GLN A 63 30.33 -26.46 34.58
N ARG A 64 29.27 -25.73 35.01
CA ARG A 64 28.21 -25.25 34.10
C ARG A 64 28.66 -24.05 33.27
N VAL A 65 29.74 -24.24 32.50
CA VAL A 65 30.03 -23.41 31.35
C VAL A 65 28.91 -23.64 30.33
N HIS A 66 27.88 -22.80 30.37
CA HIS A 66 26.83 -22.78 29.36
C HIS A 66 27.50 -22.58 28.00
N PRO A 67 27.39 -23.55 27.05
CA PRO A 67 28.07 -23.42 25.77
C PRO A 67 27.52 -22.20 25.03
N LEU A 68 28.43 -21.37 24.51
CA LEU A 68 28.05 -20.22 23.69
C LEU A 68 27.12 -20.68 22.57
N PRO A 69 25.93 -20.07 22.41
CA PRO A 69 24.94 -20.56 21.45
C PRO A 69 25.51 -20.47 20.04
N ASP A 70 25.42 -21.59 19.29
CA ASP A 70 25.82 -21.66 17.88
C ASP A 70 25.22 -20.48 17.09
N CYS A 71 25.98 -19.97 16.12
CA CYS A 71 25.57 -18.93 15.20
C CYS A 71 24.21 -19.21 14.56
N LYS A 72 23.87 -20.48 14.27
CA LYS A 72 22.52 -20.86 13.79
C LYS A 72 21.43 -20.61 14.84
N THR A 73 21.70 -20.89 16.11
CA THR A 73 20.79 -20.63 17.25
C THR A 73 20.61 -19.13 17.45
N VAL A 74 21.70 -18.36 17.44
CA VAL A 74 21.66 -16.89 17.55
C VAL A 74 20.87 -16.28 16.38
N MET A 75 21.14 -16.71 15.14
CA MET A 75 20.39 -16.25 13.96
C MET A 75 18.93 -16.70 13.98
N ALA A 76 18.60 -17.90 14.46
CA ALA A 76 17.21 -18.33 14.64
C ALA A 76 16.47 -17.47 15.69
N MET A 77 17.14 -17.06 16.77
CA MET A 77 16.59 -16.12 17.75
C MET A 77 16.39 -14.72 17.16
N ILE A 78 17.35 -14.21 16.38
CA ILE A 78 17.26 -12.90 15.71
C ILE A 78 16.14 -12.91 14.65
N ILE A 79 16.12 -13.89 13.74
CA ILE A 79 15.10 -14.01 12.67
C ILE A 79 13.69 -14.15 13.25
N ARG A 80 13.52 -14.77 14.43
CA ARG A 80 12.24 -14.82 15.15
C ARG A 80 11.79 -13.48 15.75
N ARG A 81 12.70 -12.50 15.90
CA ARG A 81 12.40 -11.13 16.33
C ARG A 81 12.31 -10.14 15.17
N LEU A 82 12.84 -10.47 14.00
CA LEU A 82 12.73 -9.66 12.79
C LEU A 82 11.35 -9.80 12.13
N GLY A 83 10.84 -8.69 11.60
CA GLY A 83 9.57 -8.64 10.89
C GLY A 83 9.26 -7.26 10.33
N TRP A 84 8.15 -7.19 9.61
CA TRP A 84 7.69 -6.04 8.86
C TRP A 84 6.61 -5.28 9.64
N ARG A 85 6.75 -3.96 9.80
CA ARG A 85 5.66 -3.11 10.31
C ARG A 85 4.75 -2.74 9.14
N LEU A 86 3.45 -3.06 9.25
CA LEU A 86 2.46 -2.67 8.24
C LEU A 86 2.05 -1.19 8.39
N PRO A 87 1.70 -0.50 7.30
CA PRO A 87 1.08 0.82 7.36
C PRO A 87 -0.18 0.81 8.24
N GLY A 88 -0.33 1.81 9.10
CA GLY A 88 -1.47 1.93 10.02
C GLY A 88 -1.51 0.92 11.18
N SER A 89 -0.50 0.06 11.37
CA SER A 89 -0.47 -0.92 12.46
C SER A 89 0.77 -0.81 13.35
N SER A 90 0.57 -0.94 14.65
CA SER A 90 1.65 -1.10 15.63
C SER A 90 2.26 -2.51 15.61
N THR A 91 1.55 -3.51 15.04
CA THR A 91 1.93 -4.92 15.05
C THR A 91 2.96 -5.25 13.97
N THR A 92 4.06 -5.88 14.39
CA THR A 92 5.10 -6.41 13.50
C THR A 92 4.74 -7.81 13.01
N VAL A 93 4.68 -8.01 11.69
CA VAL A 93 4.49 -9.32 11.05
C VAL A 93 5.84 -10.02 10.90
N PRO A 94 6.07 -11.22 11.48
CA PRO A 94 7.36 -11.92 11.35
C PRO A 94 7.75 -12.15 9.89
N ILE A 95 9.06 -12.18 9.57
CA ILE A 95 9.53 -12.34 8.17
C ILE A 95 8.90 -13.55 7.48
N TYR A 96 8.82 -14.69 8.17
CA TYR A 96 8.25 -15.96 7.69
C TYR A 96 6.72 -16.01 7.72
N GLY A 97 6.06 -15.02 8.31
CA GLY A 97 4.59 -14.90 8.39
C GLY A 97 4.00 -13.88 7.40
N LEU A 98 4.82 -13.28 6.53
CA LEU A 98 4.37 -12.26 5.58
C LEU A 98 3.56 -12.89 4.43
N THR A 99 2.26 -12.59 4.37
CA THR A 99 1.41 -12.99 3.24
C THR A 99 1.69 -12.14 2.01
N VAL A 100 1.39 -12.67 0.80
CA VAL A 100 1.53 -11.92 -0.46
C VAL A 100 0.76 -10.59 -0.41
N ARG A 101 -0.46 -10.56 0.14
CA ARG A 101 -1.26 -9.33 0.29
C ARG A 101 -0.54 -8.27 1.14
N GLN A 102 0.10 -8.68 2.22
CA GLN A 102 0.88 -7.79 3.08
C GLN A 102 2.18 -7.34 2.40
N ALA A 103 2.87 -8.21 1.66
CA ALA A 103 4.03 -7.86 0.86
C ALA A 103 3.69 -6.81 -0.22
N THR A 104 2.58 -7.00 -0.94
CA THR A 104 2.06 -6.03 -1.92
C THR A 104 1.64 -4.71 -1.25
N GLN A 105 1.06 -4.73 -0.05
CA GLN A 105 0.75 -3.51 0.71
C GLN A 105 2.03 -2.75 1.11
N LEU A 106 3.08 -3.45 1.56
CA LEU A 106 4.37 -2.84 1.91
C LEU A 106 5.10 -2.25 0.69
N GLN A 107 5.06 -2.95 -0.45
CA GLN A 107 5.66 -2.51 -1.71
C GLN A 107 4.87 -1.37 -2.37
N GLY A 108 3.53 -1.41 -2.26
CA GLY A 108 2.61 -0.51 -2.96
C GLY A 108 2.13 0.69 -2.16
N GLY A 109 2.34 0.73 -0.84
CA GLY A 109 1.79 1.76 0.08
C GLY A 109 1.89 3.20 -0.45
N PRO A 110 3.09 3.73 -0.73
CA PRO A 110 3.25 5.10 -1.24
C PRO A 110 2.54 5.35 -2.58
N ALA A 111 2.42 4.33 -3.45
CA ALA A 111 1.71 4.45 -4.72
C ALA A 111 0.18 4.39 -4.56
N LEU A 112 -0.31 3.70 -3.52
CA LEU A 112 -1.72 3.70 -3.14
C LEU A 112 -2.12 5.04 -2.51
N GLU A 113 -1.28 5.57 -1.60
CA GLU A 113 -1.45 6.89 -0.98
C GLU A 113 -1.43 8.00 -2.05
N GLN A 114 -0.45 8.00 -2.96
CA GLN A 114 -0.39 8.94 -4.07
C GLN A 114 -1.63 8.83 -4.98
N ARG A 115 -2.10 7.61 -5.26
CA ARG A 115 -3.31 7.38 -6.06
C ARG A 115 -4.58 7.91 -5.36
N GLN A 116 -4.68 7.79 -4.04
CA GLN A 116 -5.78 8.37 -3.27
C GLN A 116 -5.75 9.90 -3.32
N GLN A 117 -4.58 10.52 -3.14
CA GLN A 117 -4.39 11.97 -3.24
C GLN A 117 -4.76 12.51 -4.63
N LEU A 118 -4.35 11.83 -5.70
CA LEU A 118 -4.70 12.21 -7.07
C LEU A 118 -6.21 12.08 -7.34
N MET A 119 -6.85 11.03 -6.82
CA MET A 119 -8.30 10.85 -6.95
C MET A 119 -9.09 11.92 -6.18
N ALA A 120 -8.62 12.31 -4.99
CA ALA A 120 -9.23 13.39 -4.21
C ALA A 120 -9.13 14.74 -4.93
N ALA A 121 -7.96 15.07 -5.49
CA ALA A 121 -7.77 16.28 -6.29
C ALA A 121 -8.65 16.29 -7.55
N PHE A 122 -8.84 15.14 -8.21
CA PHE A 122 -9.75 15.01 -9.35
C PHE A 122 -11.22 15.23 -8.97
N VAL A 123 -11.68 14.64 -7.86
CA VAL A 123 -13.06 14.83 -7.37
C VAL A 123 -13.29 16.29 -6.96
N GLN A 124 -12.30 16.95 -6.36
CA GLN A 124 -12.36 18.38 -6.04
C GLN A 124 -12.44 19.25 -7.32
N GLU A 125 -11.54 19.10 -8.28
CA GLU A 125 -11.59 19.84 -9.56
C GLU A 125 -12.91 19.61 -10.32
N ALA A 126 -13.49 18.42 -10.20
CA ALA A 126 -14.79 18.12 -10.78
C ALA A 126 -15.94 18.87 -10.09
N ARG A 127 -15.82 19.23 -8.80
CA ARG A 127 -16.84 19.93 -7.99
C ARG A 127 -16.67 21.45 -7.92
N ASP A 128 -15.45 21.96 -8.05
CA ASP A 128 -15.07 23.36 -7.76
C ASP A 128 -15.81 24.47 -8.56
N VAL A 129 -16.67 24.13 -9.53
CA VAL A 129 -17.50 25.11 -10.26
C VAL A 129 -18.93 25.27 -9.74
N LEU A 130 -19.38 24.45 -8.76
CA LEU A 130 -20.72 24.60 -8.17
C LEU A 130 -20.88 25.85 -7.27
N GLY A 131 -19.80 26.61 -7.02
CA GLY A 131 -19.86 27.97 -6.42
C GLY A 131 -20.37 28.08 -4.98
N ALA A 132 -20.81 26.98 -4.36
CA ALA A 132 -21.39 26.93 -3.03
C ALA A 132 -20.34 26.49 -1.99
N THR A 133 -20.00 27.24 -0.94
CA THR A 133 -20.82 27.63 0.22
C THR A 133 -21.42 26.47 1.04
N ALA A 134 -21.41 25.24 0.52
CA ALA A 134 -21.68 24.03 1.28
C ALA A 134 -20.37 23.46 1.86
N GLN A 135 -20.44 22.72 2.97
CA GLN A 135 -19.29 21.99 3.49
C GLN A 135 -19.00 20.79 2.59
N PHE A 136 -17.93 20.87 1.79
CA PHE A 136 -17.46 19.76 0.97
C PHE A 136 -16.86 18.66 1.85
N ASP A 137 -17.65 17.62 2.10
CA ASP A 137 -17.19 16.36 2.70
C ASP A 137 -16.39 15.58 1.65
N SER A 138 -15.10 15.90 1.58
CA SER A 138 -14.16 15.35 0.60
C SER A 138 -13.97 13.84 0.75
N GLU A 139 -14.12 13.28 1.95
CA GLU A 139 -14.01 11.84 2.17
C GLU A 139 -15.24 11.09 1.64
N ASN A 140 -16.44 11.59 1.93
CA ASN A 140 -17.69 11.02 1.41
C ASN A 140 -17.79 11.13 -0.12
N GLU A 141 -17.43 12.27 -0.70
CA GLU A 141 -17.42 12.47 -2.16
C GLU A 141 -16.39 11.56 -2.87
N VAL A 142 -15.20 11.38 -2.30
CA VAL A 142 -14.21 10.42 -2.82
C VAL A 142 -14.69 8.97 -2.66
N ASN A 143 -15.33 8.62 -1.54
CA ASN A 143 -15.95 7.31 -1.34
C ASN A 143 -17.11 7.05 -2.33
N HIS A 144 -17.92 8.06 -2.64
CA HIS A 144 -18.97 7.98 -3.66
C HIS A 144 -18.36 7.77 -5.06
N PHE A 145 -17.29 8.48 -5.41
CA PHE A 145 -16.59 8.26 -6.68
C PHE A 145 -15.92 6.87 -6.74
N HIS A 146 -15.39 6.36 -5.63
CA HIS A 146 -14.92 4.96 -5.53
C HIS A 146 -16.04 3.95 -5.75
N ALA A 147 -17.24 4.18 -5.20
CA ALA A 147 -18.41 3.33 -5.44
C ALA A 147 -18.87 3.39 -6.90
N THR A 148 -18.80 4.56 -7.54
CA THR A 148 -19.04 4.71 -8.99
C THR A 148 -18.01 3.94 -9.83
N LEU A 149 -16.72 4.05 -9.54
CA LEU A 149 -15.70 3.24 -10.22
C LEU A 149 -15.92 1.73 -10.00
N ALA A 150 -16.38 1.30 -8.82
CA ALA A 150 -16.72 -0.10 -8.57
C ALA A 150 -17.88 -0.57 -9.46
N ARG A 151 -19.01 0.15 -9.47
CA ARG A 151 -20.18 -0.08 -10.35
C ARG A 151 -19.79 -0.18 -11.82
N LEU A 152 -19.01 0.79 -12.30
CA LEU A 152 -18.54 0.86 -13.67
C LEU A 152 -17.64 -0.33 -14.06
N TRP A 153 -16.89 -0.91 -13.13
CA TRP A 153 -16.06 -2.10 -13.40
C TRP A 153 -16.81 -3.43 -13.25
N SER A 154 -17.76 -3.56 -12.31
CA SER A 154 -18.51 -4.80 -12.06
C SER A 154 -19.68 -5.01 -13.00
N ASP A 155 -20.50 -3.98 -13.21
CA ASP A 155 -21.85 -4.12 -13.76
C ASP A 155 -21.87 -3.81 -15.26
N VAL A 156 -21.20 -2.73 -15.68
CA VAL A 156 -21.17 -2.29 -17.08
C VAL A 156 -20.34 -3.25 -17.93
N ARG A 157 -21.01 -4.09 -18.73
CA ARG A 157 -20.40 -5.09 -19.62
C ARG A 157 -19.86 -4.46 -20.90
N TRP A 158 -18.73 -3.75 -20.77
CA TRP A 158 -18.06 -3.05 -21.87
C TRP A 158 -16.54 -3.13 -21.75
N GLU A 159 -15.79 -2.90 -22.84
CA GLU A 159 -14.35 -3.21 -22.84
C GLU A 159 -13.56 -2.17 -22.03
N ASN A 160 -12.49 -2.64 -21.36
CA ASN A 160 -11.67 -1.81 -20.48
C ASN A 160 -11.08 -0.58 -21.18
N LYS A 161 -10.83 -0.62 -22.50
CA LYS A 161 -10.32 0.50 -23.29
C LYS A 161 -11.15 1.79 -23.15
N ASN A 162 -12.47 1.67 -23.00
CA ASN A 162 -13.39 2.81 -22.92
C ASN A 162 -13.46 3.35 -21.48
N LYS A 163 -13.38 2.44 -20.49
CA LYS A 163 -13.34 2.76 -19.05
C LYS A 163 -11.99 3.37 -18.63
N GLU A 164 -10.91 2.92 -19.26
CA GLU A 164 -9.54 3.28 -18.91
C GLU A 164 -9.27 4.78 -19.00
N THR A 165 -9.90 5.50 -19.94
CA THR A 165 -9.75 6.96 -20.04
C THR A 165 -10.24 7.67 -18.77
N LEU A 166 -11.41 7.29 -18.23
CA LEU A 166 -11.91 7.82 -16.96
C LEU A 166 -10.95 7.50 -15.82
N TRP A 167 -10.49 6.25 -15.72
CA TRP A 167 -9.58 5.86 -14.64
C TRP A 167 -8.24 6.62 -14.71
N ARG A 168 -7.63 6.72 -15.91
CA ARG A 168 -6.40 7.48 -16.11
C ARG A 168 -6.60 8.97 -15.85
N LEU A 169 -7.76 9.55 -16.19
CA LEU A 169 -8.06 10.95 -15.90
C LEU A 169 -8.12 11.19 -14.39
N ALA A 170 -8.80 10.29 -13.65
CA ALA A 170 -8.97 10.41 -12.21
C ALA A 170 -7.69 10.15 -11.38
N VAL A 171 -6.74 9.39 -11.91
CA VAL A 171 -5.40 9.22 -11.30
C VAL A 171 -4.33 10.09 -12.00
N ASP A 172 -4.75 11.10 -12.76
CA ASP A 172 -3.92 12.00 -13.58
C ASP A 172 -3.06 11.34 -14.70
N GLY A 173 -2.93 10.02 -14.73
CA GLY A 173 -2.08 9.22 -15.64
C GLY A 173 -2.37 9.30 -17.14
N VAL A 174 -3.13 10.29 -17.63
CA VAL A 174 -3.17 10.64 -19.07
C VAL A 174 -1.93 11.47 -19.40
N PRO A 175 -1.21 11.22 -20.52
CA PRO A 175 -0.04 12.02 -20.88
C PRO A 175 -0.44 13.43 -21.37
N LEU A 176 -0.56 14.37 -20.42
CA LEU A 176 -0.82 15.80 -20.62
C LEU A 176 0.41 16.64 -20.20
N PRO A 177 0.69 17.79 -20.85
CA PRO A 177 1.59 18.80 -20.31
C PRO A 177 1.11 19.30 -18.96
N GLY A 178 2.02 19.56 -18.02
CA GLY A 178 1.69 20.06 -16.68
C GLY A 178 1.37 18.98 -15.63
N ASN A 179 1.13 17.72 -16.02
CA ASN A 179 0.86 16.64 -15.07
C ASN A 179 2.09 16.33 -14.21
N THR A 180 2.03 16.72 -12.94
CA THR A 180 3.20 16.82 -12.03
C THR A 180 3.92 15.48 -11.82
N HIS A 181 3.15 14.40 -11.67
CA HIS A 181 3.66 13.04 -11.51
C HIS A 181 4.22 12.44 -12.82
N LEU A 182 3.95 13.06 -13.99
CA LEU A 182 4.49 12.66 -15.30
C LEU A 182 5.75 13.43 -15.71
N SER A 183 6.35 14.20 -14.80
CA SER A 183 7.57 15.00 -15.00
C SER A 183 8.79 14.26 -15.60
N ARG A 184 8.81 12.93 -15.60
CA ARG A 184 9.84 12.10 -16.25
C ARG A 184 9.50 11.65 -17.67
N MET A 185 8.27 11.82 -18.14
CA MET A 185 7.90 11.58 -19.53
C MET A 185 8.08 12.86 -20.37
N PRO A 186 8.52 12.76 -21.65
CA PRO A 186 8.63 13.92 -22.53
C PRO A 186 7.24 14.57 -22.77
N THR A 187 6.99 15.70 -22.12
CA THR A 187 5.75 16.48 -22.26
C THR A 187 5.67 17.12 -23.64
N GLN A 188 5.11 16.38 -24.59
CA GLN A 188 4.79 16.88 -25.93
C GLN A 188 3.72 17.98 -25.80
N PRO A 189 3.94 19.19 -26.35
CA PRO A 189 3.02 20.31 -26.19
C PRO A 189 1.63 20.00 -26.76
N CYS A 190 0.64 20.79 -26.36
CA CYS A 190 -0.71 20.66 -26.90
C CYS A 190 -0.74 20.75 -28.43
N GLY A 191 -1.56 19.93 -29.09
CA GLY A 191 -1.82 20.04 -30.53
C GLY A 191 -2.51 21.36 -30.93
N CYS A 192 -2.99 22.13 -29.95
CA CYS A 192 -3.50 23.49 -30.08
C CYS A 192 -2.41 24.58 -30.09
N GLY A 193 -1.16 24.26 -29.76
CA GLY A 193 -0.05 25.22 -29.69
C GLY A 193 -0.06 26.16 -28.48
N THR A 194 -1.20 26.40 -27.83
CA THR A 194 -1.34 27.38 -26.74
C THR A 194 -0.99 26.83 -25.35
N PHE A 195 -1.43 25.60 -25.04
CA PHE A 195 -1.27 25.04 -23.69
C PHE A 195 0.09 24.36 -23.48
N GLY A 196 0.74 24.72 -22.36
CA GLY A 196 2.13 24.33 -22.03
C GLY A 196 3.21 25.27 -22.59
N GLY A 197 2.83 26.40 -23.19
CA GLY A 197 3.75 27.49 -23.54
C GLY A 197 3.92 28.52 -22.41
N SER A 198 4.88 29.43 -22.54
CA SER A 198 5.15 30.50 -21.55
C SER A 198 4.02 31.53 -21.39
N THR A 199 3.05 31.54 -22.31
CA THR A 199 1.85 32.38 -22.32
C THR A 199 0.56 31.62 -21.97
N SER A 200 0.67 30.35 -21.53
CA SER A 200 -0.49 29.53 -21.18
C SER A 200 -1.26 30.12 -20.00
N PRO A 201 -2.61 30.24 -20.07
CA PRO A 201 -3.41 30.57 -18.89
C PRO A 201 -3.31 29.45 -17.84
N LEU A 202 -3.65 29.78 -16.59
CA LEU A 202 -3.60 28.90 -15.41
C LEU A 202 -4.73 27.85 -15.39
N SER A 203 -5.08 27.27 -16.54
CA SER A 203 -6.05 26.19 -16.66
C SER A 203 -5.41 24.86 -16.22
N PHE A 204 -6.14 24.03 -15.48
CA PHE A 204 -5.65 22.70 -15.09
C PHE A 204 -5.51 21.81 -16.34
N PRO A 205 -4.50 20.92 -16.45
CA PRO A 205 -4.29 20.11 -17.65
C PRO A 205 -5.51 19.30 -18.10
N ARG A 206 -6.29 18.79 -17.14
CA ARG A 206 -7.55 18.08 -17.37
C ARG A 206 -8.64 19.01 -17.92
N MET A 207 -8.81 20.18 -17.32
CA MET A 207 -9.74 21.22 -17.78
C MET A 207 -9.45 21.61 -19.22
N HIS A 208 -8.18 21.93 -19.50
CA HIS A 208 -7.76 22.30 -20.84
C HIS A 208 -8.06 21.21 -21.88
N HIS A 209 -7.68 19.95 -21.60
CA HIS A 209 -7.72 18.88 -22.61
C HIS A 209 -9.04 18.12 -22.73
N PHE A 210 -9.87 18.07 -21.68
CA PHE A 210 -11.14 17.34 -21.64
C PHE A 210 -12.37 18.25 -21.47
N TRP A 211 -12.19 19.57 -21.45
CA TRP A 211 -13.30 20.53 -21.43
C TRP A 211 -13.16 21.68 -22.42
N GLU A 212 -12.09 22.47 -22.31
CA GLU A 212 -11.86 23.69 -23.09
C GLU A 212 -11.49 23.42 -24.55
N TRP A 213 -10.90 22.25 -24.83
CA TRP A 213 -10.31 21.92 -26.12
C TRP A 213 -11.37 21.83 -27.25
N PRO A 214 -11.07 22.24 -28.51
CA PRO A 214 -12.05 22.20 -29.60
C PRO A 214 -12.66 20.81 -29.88
N ILE A 215 -11.89 19.73 -29.69
CA ILE A 215 -12.41 18.35 -29.80
C ILE A 215 -13.29 17.98 -28.60
N ALA A 216 -12.99 18.50 -27.40
CA ALA A 216 -13.85 18.31 -26.24
C ALA A 216 -15.16 19.10 -26.38
N GLN A 217 -15.10 20.35 -26.86
CA GLN A 217 -16.25 21.17 -27.23
C GLN A 217 -17.13 20.44 -28.26
N ALA A 218 -16.58 20.06 -29.42
CA ALA A 218 -17.36 19.40 -30.48
C ALA A 218 -18.03 18.07 -30.05
N VAL A 219 -17.43 17.32 -29.12
CA VAL A 219 -18.06 16.13 -28.53
C VAL A 219 -19.19 16.52 -27.56
N ARG A 220 -19.01 17.56 -26.73
CA ARG A 220 -20.07 18.08 -25.85
C ARG A 220 -21.23 18.68 -26.63
N ASP A 221 -20.96 19.45 -27.69
CA ASP A 221 -21.96 20.01 -28.60
C ASP A 221 -22.79 18.92 -29.30
N GLN A 222 -22.25 17.70 -29.42
CA GLN A 222 -23.00 16.53 -29.92
C GLN A 222 -23.87 15.88 -28.84
N ILE A 223 -23.49 15.91 -27.57
CA ILE A 223 -24.27 15.35 -26.45
C ILE A 223 -25.38 16.30 -26.02
N ASP A 224 -25.09 17.61 -25.89
CA ASP A 224 -26.06 18.63 -25.48
C ASP A 224 -27.25 18.73 -26.45
N ARG A 225 -27.04 18.40 -27.74
CA ARG A 225 -28.11 18.28 -28.75
C ARG A 225 -29.07 17.10 -28.56
N HIS A 226 -28.74 16.13 -27.70
CA HIS A 226 -29.56 14.96 -27.37
C HIS A 226 -29.97 14.89 -25.89
N LEU A 227 -29.54 15.84 -25.05
CA LEU A 227 -30.02 15.95 -23.67
C LEU A 227 -31.46 16.50 -23.63
N PRO A 228 -32.32 16.02 -22.72
CA PRO A 228 -33.68 16.52 -22.59
C PRO A 228 -33.67 17.96 -22.08
N SER A 229 -34.62 18.78 -22.52
CA SER A 229 -34.74 20.19 -22.11
C SER A 229 -35.04 20.42 -20.61
N SER A 230 -35.27 19.35 -19.85
CA SER A 230 -35.36 19.34 -18.38
C SER A 230 -34.00 19.20 -17.68
N ALA A 231 -32.95 18.76 -18.38
CA ALA A 231 -31.59 18.67 -17.85
C ALA A 231 -30.89 20.04 -17.81
N THR A 232 -31.41 21.03 -18.55
CA THR A 232 -30.75 22.29 -18.87
C THR A 232 -31.33 23.48 -18.11
N THR A 233 -31.88 23.28 -16.90
CA THR A 233 -32.43 24.34 -16.03
C THR A 233 -31.42 25.44 -15.69
N GLU A 234 -30.11 25.12 -15.68
CA GLU A 234 -29.00 26.10 -15.54
C GLU A 234 -28.19 26.30 -16.84
N GLY A 235 -28.53 25.57 -17.92
CA GLY A 235 -27.92 25.67 -19.25
C GLY A 235 -26.63 24.85 -19.45
N SER A 236 -26.68 23.92 -20.42
CA SER A 236 -25.60 22.98 -20.79
C SER A 236 -25.21 21.94 -19.72
N MET A 237 -24.61 20.84 -20.16
CA MET A 237 -23.98 19.85 -19.30
C MET A 237 -22.75 20.45 -18.60
N GLY A 238 -22.71 20.40 -17.27
CA GLY A 238 -21.49 20.69 -16.49
C GLY A 238 -20.48 19.53 -16.50
N TRP A 239 -19.19 19.82 -16.31
CA TRP A 239 -18.13 18.79 -16.37
C TRP A 239 -18.23 17.73 -15.28
N HIS A 240 -18.81 18.07 -14.13
CA HIS A 240 -19.07 17.13 -13.05
C HIS A 240 -19.89 15.91 -13.52
N HIS A 241 -20.84 16.09 -14.44
CA HIS A 241 -21.63 14.98 -15.00
C HIS A 241 -20.76 13.97 -15.76
N LEU A 242 -19.74 14.43 -16.49
CA LEU A 242 -18.81 13.56 -17.23
C LEU A 242 -17.66 13.03 -16.37
N TRP A 243 -17.13 13.83 -15.44
CA TRP A 243 -15.94 13.49 -14.67
C TRP A 243 -16.29 12.60 -13.46
N LEU A 244 -17.40 12.87 -12.77
CA LEU A 244 -17.90 12.03 -11.68
C LEU A 244 -18.88 10.95 -12.15
N ILE A 245 -19.22 10.93 -13.44
CA ILE A 245 -20.21 10.02 -14.05
C ILE A 245 -21.57 10.12 -13.31
N GLN A 246 -22.05 11.36 -13.13
CA GLN A 246 -23.34 11.68 -12.49
C GLN A 246 -24.35 12.11 -13.55
N ALA A 247 -25.48 11.42 -13.68
CA ALA A 247 -26.45 11.73 -14.73
C ALA A 247 -27.05 13.16 -14.60
N PRO A 248 -27.22 13.90 -15.71
CA PRO A 248 -27.98 15.15 -15.72
C PRO A 248 -29.45 14.94 -15.31
N PRO A 249 -30.14 15.98 -14.79
CA PRO A 249 -31.55 15.86 -14.37
C PRO A 249 -32.47 15.36 -15.51
N GLY A 250 -33.17 14.24 -15.26
CA GLY A 250 -34.02 13.61 -16.29
C GLY A 250 -33.28 12.67 -17.25
N CYS A 251 -32.02 12.33 -16.97
CA CYS A 251 -31.31 11.20 -17.61
C CYS A 251 -31.17 10.02 -16.64
N ASP A 252 -31.34 8.79 -17.14
CA ASP A 252 -31.11 7.59 -16.35
C ASP A 252 -29.61 7.30 -16.15
N GLN A 253 -29.22 6.90 -14.94
CA GLN A 253 -27.82 6.66 -14.58
C GLN A 253 -27.17 5.50 -15.34
N ALA A 254 -27.90 4.41 -15.62
CA ALA A 254 -27.31 3.24 -16.30
C ALA A 254 -26.98 3.49 -17.79
N PRO A 255 -27.82 4.18 -18.59
CA PRO A 255 -27.40 4.75 -19.87
C PRO A 255 -26.28 5.79 -19.72
N TRP A 256 -26.34 6.66 -18.71
CA TRP A 256 -25.33 7.71 -18.52
C TRP A 256 -23.92 7.17 -18.27
N ASP A 257 -23.80 6.10 -17.47
CA ASP A 257 -22.54 5.38 -17.24
C ASP A 257 -21.83 5.04 -18.56
N VAL A 258 -22.58 4.58 -19.57
CA VAL A 258 -22.05 4.26 -20.90
C VAL A 258 -21.76 5.54 -21.70
N ILE A 259 -22.68 6.51 -21.71
CA ILE A 259 -22.53 7.77 -22.46
C ILE A 259 -21.28 8.55 -22.02
N ALA A 260 -21.10 8.77 -20.72
CA ALA A 260 -19.98 9.57 -20.22
C ALA A 260 -18.61 8.90 -20.47
N MET A 261 -18.53 7.57 -20.34
CA MET A 261 -17.32 6.83 -20.73
C MET A 261 -17.09 6.87 -22.26
N ALA A 262 -18.14 6.82 -23.09
CA ALA A 262 -18.02 6.98 -24.54
C ALA A 262 -17.46 8.35 -24.93
N VAL A 263 -17.94 9.41 -24.25
CA VAL A 263 -17.51 10.79 -24.44
C VAL A 263 -16.03 10.96 -24.09
N LEU A 264 -15.62 10.52 -22.90
CA LEU A 264 -14.22 10.61 -22.46
C LEU A 264 -13.28 9.81 -23.39
N SER A 265 -13.67 8.58 -23.77
CA SER A 265 -12.90 7.77 -24.72
C SER A 265 -12.77 8.44 -26.08
N SER A 266 -13.84 9.09 -26.57
CA SER A 266 -13.85 9.83 -27.83
C SER A 266 -12.95 11.07 -27.78
N MET A 267 -12.90 11.79 -26.65
CA MET A 267 -12.00 12.93 -26.44
C MET A 267 -10.52 12.51 -26.48
N GLU A 268 -10.12 11.43 -25.80
CA GLU A 268 -8.74 10.93 -25.86
C GLU A 268 -8.40 10.34 -27.25
N HIS A 269 -9.35 9.69 -27.92
CA HIS A 269 -9.17 9.24 -29.31
C HIS A 269 -8.90 10.42 -30.26
N GLY A 270 -9.73 11.47 -30.21
CA GLY A 270 -9.52 12.68 -31.01
C GLY A 270 -8.19 13.38 -30.68
N ARG A 271 -7.79 13.42 -29.40
CA ARG A 271 -6.46 13.88 -28.97
C ARG A 271 -5.33 13.05 -29.58
N HIS A 272 -5.45 11.72 -29.63
CA HIS A 272 -4.48 10.85 -30.32
C HIS A 272 -4.44 11.09 -31.83
N CYS A 273 -5.59 11.21 -32.50
CA CYS A 273 -5.68 11.47 -33.94
C CYS A 273 -5.03 12.81 -34.32
N LEU A 274 -5.33 13.90 -33.61
CA LEU A 274 -4.69 15.19 -33.88
C LEU A 274 -3.17 15.13 -33.63
N ARG A 275 -2.74 14.49 -32.52
CA ARG A 275 -1.30 14.27 -32.23
C ARG A 275 -0.59 13.48 -33.32
N ALA A 276 -1.27 12.51 -33.97
CA ALA A 276 -0.73 11.79 -35.11
C ALA A 276 -0.63 12.69 -36.36
N ALA A 277 -1.68 13.47 -36.66
CA ALA A 277 -1.70 14.40 -37.79
C ALA A 277 -0.59 15.46 -37.69
N THR A 278 -0.44 16.13 -36.54
CA THR A 278 0.62 17.14 -36.32
C THR A 278 2.03 16.54 -36.43
N ARG A 279 2.22 15.27 -36.04
CA ARG A 279 3.50 14.56 -36.24
C ARG A 279 3.76 14.26 -37.71
N GLY A 280 2.75 13.80 -38.45
CA GLY A 280 2.85 13.55 -39.89
C GLY A 280 3.17 14.83 -40.68
N GLN A 281 2.51 15.94 -40.35
CA GLN A 281 2.79 17.25 -40.96
C GLN A 281 4.24 17.68 -40.70
N ARG A 282 4.71 17.67 -39.44
CA ARG A 282 6.10 18.01 -39.12
C ARG A 282 7.12 17.10 -39.80
N GLN A 283 6.83 15.80 -39.89
CA GLN A 283 7.69 14.86 -40.62
C GLN A 283 7.73 15.19 -42.13
N MET A 284 6.62 15.61 -42.72
CA MET A 284 6.57 16.03 -44.12
C MET A 284 7.33 17.34 -44.36
N GLU A 285 7.20 18.32 -43.46
CA GLU A 285 7.99 19.57 -43.48
C GLU A 285 9.49 19.29 -43.39
N THR A 286 9.94 18.44 -42.46
CA THR A 286 11.37 18.08 -42.31
C THR A 286 11.93 17.23 -43.46
N ASN A 287 11.07 16.71 -44.34
CA ASN A 287 11.46 15.93 -45.51
C ASN A 287 11.22 16.68 -46.84
N ASP A 288 10.87 17.98 -46.81
CA ASP A 288 10.81 18.79 -48.04
C ASP A 288 12.24 19.07 -48.55
N PRO A 289 12.65 18.54 -49.73
CA PRO A 289 13.99 18.74 -50.28
C PRO A 289 14.25 20.20 -50.71
N ARG A 290 13.28 21.11 -50.56
CA ARG A 290 13.42 22.55 -50.84
C ARG A 290 13.79 23.37 -49.61
N GLN A 291 13.70 22.83 -48.39
CA GLN A 291 14.15 23.57 -47.20
C GLN A 291 15.68 23.52 -47.07
N PRO A 292 16.37 24.66 -46.93
CA PRO A 292 17.78 24.66 -46.55
C PRO A 292 17.93 24.11 -45.12
N PRO A 293 18.96 23.29 -44.83
CA PRO A 293 19.11 22.67 -43.51
C PRO A 293 19.29 23.72 -42.41
N CYS A 294 18.42 23.67 -41.39
CA CYS A 294 18.46 24.62 -40.28
C CYS A 294 19.79 24.51 -39.52
N PRO A 295 20.58 25.60 -39.38
CA PRO A 295 21.97 25.53 -38.93
C PRO A 295 22.16 25.13 -37.46
N GLN A 296 21.08 25.02 -36.67
CA GLN A 296 21.16 24.74 -35.22
C GLN A 296 21.24 23.24 -34.86
N LEU A 297 21.20 22.31 -35.83
CA LEU A 297 21.23 20.86 -35.57
C LEU A 297 22.55 20.14 -35.96
N GLN A 298 23.52 20.82 -36.57
CA GLN A 298 24.75 20.16 -37.07
C GLN A 298 25.81 19.86 -35.99
N THR A 299 25.73 20.44 -34.79
CA THR A 299 26.78 20.36 -33.75
C THR A 299 26.78 19.06 -32.91
N ARG A 300 26.07 18.00 -33.33
CA ARG A 300 25.96 16.75 -32.54
C ARG A 300 26.09 15.43 -33.31
N VAL A 301 26.78 15.40 -34.46
CA VAL A 301 27.05 14.13 -35.19
C VAL A 301 28.54 13.94 -35.53
N GLU A 302 29.44 14.32 -34.61
CA GLU A 302 30.82 13.78 -34.59
C GLU A 302 31.20 13.25 -33.20
N ARG A 303 30.93 11.95 -33.00
CA ARG A 303 31.70 11.12 -32.08
C ARG A 303 31.75 9.71 -32.68
N GLY A 304 32.89 9.37 -33.28
CA GLY A 304 33.07 8.12 -34.04
C GLY A 304 32.89 6.84 -33.21
N PRO A 305 32.76 5.69 -33.88
CA PRO A 305 32.50 4.41 -33.22
C PRO A 305 33.65 4.04 -32.28
N ARG A 306 33.35 3.87 -30.99
CA ARG A 306 34.29 3.25 -30.05
C ARG A 306 34.39 1.76 -30.37
N GLN A 307 35.46 1.36 -31.05
CA GLN A 307 35.80 -0.05 -31.20
C GLN A 307 35.97 -0.69 -29.80
N TRP A 308 35.23 -1.78 -29.55
CA TRP A 308 35.47 -2.65 -28.40
C TRP A 308 36.58 -3.65 -28.75
N SER A 309 37.82 -3.27 -28.51
CA SER A 309 38.98 -4.18 -28.61
C SER A 309 39.06 -5.08 -27.38
N GLY A 310 38.29 -6.17 -27.38
CA GLY A 310 38.38 -7.21 -26.35
C GLY A 310 39.63 -8.08 -26.53
N SER A 311 40.68 -7.85 -25.73
CA SER A 311 41.80 -8.77 -25.59
C SER A 311 42.52 -8.56 -24.26
N CYS A 312 42.48 -9.55 -23.36
CA CYS A 312 43.38 -9.69 -22.20
C CYS A 312 43.23 -11.07 -21.51
N CYS A 313 43.44 -12.17 -22.24
CA CYS A 313 43.45 -13.55 -21.68
C CYS A 313 44.53 -14.43 -22.34
N GLN A 314 45.79 -14.12 -22.01
CA GLN A 314 47.03 -14.90 -22.20
C GLN A 314 48.15 -14.09 -21.52
N GLY A 315 49.16 -14.64 -20.85
CA GLY A 315 49.44 -16.04 -20.53
C GLY A 315 50.96 -16.29 -20.44
N ALA A 316 51.45 -16.62 -19.23
CA ALA A 316 52.85 -17.00 -18.93
C ALA A 316 53.89 -15.84 -18.99
N PRO A 317 55.14 -16.02 -18.51
CA PRO A 317 55.77 -17.23 -17.97
C PRO A 317 55.14 -17.71 -16.65
#